data_AF-A0A661X0A2-F1
#
_entry.id   AF-A0A661X0A2-F1
#
_cell.length_a   1.000
_cell.length_b   1.000
_cell.length_c   1.000
_cell.angle_alpha   90.00
_cell.angle_beta   90.00
_cell.angle_gamma   90.00
#
_symmetry.space_group_name_H-M   'P 1'
#
loop_
_entity.id
_entity.type
_entity.pdbx_description
1 polymer ?
#
loop_
_entity_poly.entity_id
_entity_poly.type
_entity_poly.pdbx_seq_one_letter_code
_entity_poly.pdbx_strand_id
1 'polypeptide(L)' 'MFGCGGWYGSLFGLLFLGLVVWLVIYLINQARIRNDAISTDGQQGSAMEILKKRYARGEISKDEFERMKEQIL' A
#
# COMPACT_ATOMS: atom_id res chain seq x y z
N MET A 1 -8.62 -18.72 46.60
CA MET A 1 -9.73 -18.62 45.62
C MET A 1 -9.22 -17.82 44.43
N PHE A 2 -8.43 -18.44 43.55
CA PHE A 2 -7.85 -17.76 42.39
C PHE A 2 -7.91 -18.73 41.22
N GLY A 3 -8.86 -18.52 40.33
CA GLY A 3 -9.05 -19.43 39.20
C GLY A 3 -10.42 -19.20 38.60
N CYS A 4 -10.50 -18.19 37.75
CA CYS A 4 -11.51 -18.03 36.68
C CYS A 4 -11.28 -16.74 35.87
N GLY A 5 -10.50 -15.76 36.38
CA GLY A 5 -10.21 -14.50 35.68
C GLY A 5 -9.01 -14.52 34.72
N GLY A 6 -8.05 -15.44 34.89
CA GLY A 6 -6.81 -15.44 34.11
C GLY A 6 -6.97 -15.88 32.66
N TRP A 7 -7.82 -16.87 32.40
CA TRP A 7 -8.07 -17.36 31.03
C TRP A 7 -8.85 -16.33 30.20
N TYR A 8 -9.89 -15.72 30.78
CA TYR A 8 -10.68 -14.69 30.11
C TYR A 8 -9.85 -13.47 29.71
N GLY A 9 -8.95 -13.00 30.59
CA GLY A 9 -8.03 -11.91 30.29
C GLY A 9 -7.01 -12.27 29.20
N SER A 10 -6.47 -13.48 29.22
CA SER A 10 -5.52 -13.94 28.21
C SER A 10 -6.17 -14.14 26.84
N LEU A 11 -7.43 -14.62 26.81
CA LEU A 11 -8.20 -14.79 25.58
C LEU A 11 -8.55 -13.44 24.95
N PHE A 12 -8.96 -12.47 25.77
CA PHE A 12 -9.21 -11.09 25.32
C PHE A 12 -7.95 -10.41 24.78
N GLY A 13 -6.80 -10.62 25.43
CA GLY A 13 -5.52 -10.10 24.97
C GLY A 13 -5.11 -10.67 23.60
N LEU A 14 -5.31 -11.97 23.40
CA LEU A 14 -5.01 -12.63 22.12
C LEU A 14 -5.95 -12.15 21.00
N LEU A 15 -7.24 -11.98 21.31
CA LEU A 15 -8.24 -11.41 20.40
C LEU A 15 -7.89 -9.98 20.01
N PHE A 16 -7.49 -9.16 20.98
CA PHE A 16 -7.07 -7.78 20.73
C PHE A 16 -5.84 -7.71 19.83
N LEU A 17 -4.82 -8.53 20.09
CA LEU A 17 -3.63 -8.60 19.26
C LEU A 17 -3.96 -9.07 17.83
N GLY A 18 -4.81 -10.08 17.68
CA GLY A 18 -5.30 -10.53 16.38
C GLY A 18 -6.04 -9.43 15.63
N LEU A 19 -6.90 -8.67 16.32
CA LEU A 19 -7.65 -7.56 15.73
C LEU A 19 -6.74 -6.40 15.28
N VAL A 20 -5.72 -6.08 16.07
CA VAL A 20 -4.70 -5.08 15.70
C VAL A 20 -3.95 -5.52 14.45
N VAL A 21 -3.48 -6.77 14.39
CA VAL A 21 -2.78 -7.31 13.21
C VAL A 21 -3.70 -7.30 11.98
N TRP A 22 -4.95 -7.74 12.14
CA TRP A 22 -5.94 -7.72 11.07
C TRP A 22 -6.19 -6.29 10.54
N LEU A 23 -6.29 -5.31 11.43
CA LEU A 23 -6.49 -3.90 11.07
C LEU A 23 -5.29 -3.32 10.32
N VAL A 24 -4.06 -3.65 10.73
CA VAL A 24 -2.84 -3.26 10.00
C VAL A 24 -2.80 -3.87 8.60
N ILE A 25 -3.08 -5.17 8.47
CA ILE A 25 -3.14 -5.85 7.16
C ILE A 25 -4.24 -5.24 6.30
N TYR A 26 -5.42 -4.96 6.87
CA TYR A 26 -6.53 -4.33 6.16
C TYR A 26 -6.16 -2.95 5.61
N LEU A 27 -5.51 -2.10 6.41
CA LEU A 27 -5.07 -0.76 5.97
C LEU A 27 -4.00 -0.84 4.87
N ILE A 28 -3.03 -1.75 4.99
CA ILE A 28 -2.00 -1.96 3.95
C ILE A 28 -2.64 -2.50 2.66
N ASN A 29 -3.56 -3.46 2.77
CA ASN A 29 -4.25 -4.02 1.61
C ASN A 29 -5.16 -2.98 0.96
N GLN A 30 -5.88 -2.17 1.74
CA GLN A 30 -6.71 -1.08 1.22
C GLN A 30 -5.86 0.01 0.55
N ALA A 31 -4.66 0.32 1.06
CA ALA A 31 -3.74 1.24 0.41
C ALA A 31 -3.22 0.69 -0.93
N ARG A 32 -2.95 -0.63 -1.01
CA ARG A 32 -2.58 -1.28 -2.28
C ARG A 32 -3.75 -1.32 -3.26
N ILE A 33 -4.94 -1.69 -2.79
CA ILE A 33 -6.16 -1.74 -3.61
C ILE A 33 -6.57 -0.34 -4.06
N ARG A 34 -6.32 0.74 -3.31
CA ARG A 34 -6.55 2.12 -3.80
C ARG A 34 -5.58 2.50 -4.92
N ASN A 35 -4.39 1.93 -4.97
CA ASN A 35 -3.47 2.12 -6.08
C ASN A 35 -3.88 1.24 -7.29
N ASP A 36 -4.43 0.04 -7.05
CA ASP A 36 -4.89 -0.86 -8.12
C ASP A 36 -6.34 -0.59 -8.61
N ALA A 37 -7.21 0.05 -7.81
CA ALA A 37 -8.57 0.41 -8.21
C ALA A 37 -8.63 1.68 -9.08
N ILE A 38 -7.52 2.44 -9.14
CA ILE A 38 -7.25 3.43 -10.21
C ILE A 38 -6.50 2.73 -11.36
N SER A 39 -6.59 1.39 -11.52
CA SER A 39 -5.93 0.68 -12.64
C SER A 39 -6.88 0.10 -13.68
N THR A 40 -8.20 0.28 -13.53
CA THR A 40 -9.14 0.03 -14.66
C THR A 40 -9.18 1.22 -15.64
N ASP A 41 -8.66 2.38 -15.24
CA ASP A 41 -8.38 3.58 -16.08
C ASP A 41 -6.87 3.94 -16.09
N GLY A 42 -6.03 3.12 -15.43
CA GLY A 42 -4.68 3.47 -14.97
C GLY A 42 -3.51 3.02 -15.83
N GLN A 43 -3.68 2.71 -17.11
CA GLN A 43 -2.52 2.52 -18.00
C GLN A 43 -1.74 3.84 -18.17
N GLN A 44 -2.42 4.98 -18.17
CA GLN A 44 -1.78 6.29 -18.32
C GLN A 44 -1.16 6.81 -17.00
N GLY A 45 -1.84 6.58 -15.87
CA GLY A 45 -1.36 6.96 -14.54
C GLY A 45 -0.13 6.18 -14.10
N SER A 46 -0.14 4.85 -14.28
CA SER A 46 0.98 3.98 -13.91
C SER A 46 2.25 4.27 -14.72
N ALA A 47 2.12 4.55 -16.02
CA ALA A 47 3.27 4.90 -16.87
C ALA A 47 3.95 6.19 -16.40
N MET A 48 3.20 7.24 -16.09
CA MET A 48 3.75 8.51 -15.56
C MET A 48 4.35 8.34 -14.16
N GLU A 49 3.73 7.55 -13.29
CA GLU A 49 4.22 7.33 -11.92
C GLU A 49 5.51 6.49 -11.90
N ILE A 50 5.60 5.47 -12.76
CA ILE A 50 6.83 4.69 -12.98
C ILE A 50 7.94 5.59 -13.54
N LEU A 51 7.62 6.45 -14.51
CA LEU A 51 8.58 7.39 -15.07
C LEU A 51 9.14 8.34 -14.01
N LYS A 52 8.25 8.95 -13.22
CA LYS A 52 8.61 9.90 -12.15
C LYS A 52 9.47 9.23 -11.08
N LYS A 53 9.17 7.97 -10.74
CA LYS A 53 9.93 7.18 -9.77
C LYS A 53 11.36 6.89 -10.26
N ARG A 54 11.54 6.58 -11.54
CA ARG A 54 12.88 6.34 -12.14
C ARG A 54 13.68 7.62 -12.33
N TYR A 55 13.03 8.72 -12.70
CA TYR A 55 13.65 10.05 -12.72
C TYR A 55 14.15 10.47 -11.33
N ALA A 56 13.34 10.29 -10.28
CA ALA A 56 13.76 10.56 -8.90
C ALA A 56 14.90 9.66 -8.42
N ARG A 57 15.02 8.46 -9.01
CA ARG A 57 16.11 7.52 -8.78
C ARG A 57 17.38 7.85 -9.57
N GLY A 58 17.32 8.82 -10.48
CA GLY A 58 18.42 9.20 -11.38
C GLY A 58 18.71 8.19 -12.48
N GLU A 59 17.83 7.20 -12.69
CA GLU A 59 17.99 6.15 -13.72
C GLU A 59 17.65 6.66 -15.13
N ILE A 60 16.94 7.80 -15.22
CA ILE A 60 16.50 8.41 -16.48
C ILE A 60 16.85 9.89 -16.45
N SER A 61 17.42 10.41 -17.54
CA SER A 61 17.74 11.84 -17.67
C SER A 61 16.49 12.67 -17.96
N LYS A 62 16.53 13.98 -17.67
CA LYS A 62 15.40 14.90 -17.88
C LYS A 62 14.89 14.89 -19.32
N ASP A 63 15.81 14.74 -20.28
CA ASP A 63 15.51 14.64 -21.71
C ASP A 63 14.64 13.42 -22.05
N GLU A 64 14.97 12.25 -21.50
CA GLU A 64 14.21 11.01 -21.71
C GLU A 64 12.83 11.07 -21.04
N PHE A 65 12.73 11.71 -19.87
CA PHE A 65 11.46 11.95 -19.19
C PHE A 65 10.52 12.82 -20.03
N GLU A 66 11.03 13.86 -20.68
CA GLU A 66 10.24 14.78 -21.50
C GLU A 66 9.70 14.08 -22.76
N ARG A 67 10.52 13.28 -23.44
CA ARG A 67 10.12 12.55 -24.66
C ARG A 67 9.04 11.50 -24.41
N MET A 68 9.13 10.79 -23.29
CA MET A 68 8.11 9.80 -22.92
C MET A 68 6.81 10.47 -22.44
N LYS A 69 6.89 11.65 -21.84
CA LYS A 69 5.71 12.44 -21.46
C LYS A 69 4.94 12.91 -22.70
N GLU A 70 5.64 13.36 -23.75
CA GLU A 70 5.01 13.77 -25.02
C GLU A 70 4.38 12.60 -25.79
N GLN A 71 4.87 11.38 -25.64
CA GLN A 71 4.27 10.21 -26.31
C GLN A 71 3.00 9.69 -25.63
N ILE A 72 2.81 10.02 -24.36
CA ILE A 72 1.68 9.55 -23.54
C ILE A 72 0.51 10.56 -23.54
N LEU A 73 0.77 11.82 -23.94
CA LEU A 73 -0.17 12.94 -23.92
C LEU A 73 -0.74 13.22 -25.31
#